data_AF-U3U3L2-F1
#
_entry.id   AF-U3U3L2-F1
#
_cell.length_a   1.000
_cell.length_b   1.000
_cell.length_c   1.000
_cell.angle_alpha   90.00
_cell.angle_beta   90.00
_cell.angle_gamma   90.00
#
_symmetry.space_group_name_H-M   'P 1'
#
loop_
_entity.id
_entity.type
_entity.pdbx_description
1 polymer ?
#
loop_
_entity_poly.entity_id
_entity_poly.type
_entity_poly.pdbx_seq_one_letter_code
_entity_poly.pdbx_strand_id
1 'polypeptide(L)'
;MLQEIIRTHNLKVDENRVRALIIEIASAYENPNQVIALYFKKKELMNNIRNIVLEELAIEAVITKAKITEKPFKFNELIYHHTYENQFVSFA
;
A
#
# COMPACT_ATOMS: atom_id res chain seq x y z
N MET A 1 7.99 -13.79 -2.01
CA MET A 1 9.08 -12.91 -1.54
C MET A 1 8.69 -12.08 -0.32
N LEU A 2 7.59 -11.30 -0.33
CA LEU A 2 7.19 -10.52 0.85
C LEU A 2 6.89 -11.36 2.11
N GLN A 3 6.25 -12.53 1.95
CA GLN A 3 5.97 -13.45 3.05
C GLN A 3 7.22 -13.89 3.83
N GLU A 4 8.37 -13.99 3.15
CA GLU A 4 9.65 -14.34 3.78
C GLU A 4 10.13 -13.20 4.71
N ILE A 5 10.00 -11.96 4.26
CA ILE A 5 10.42 -10.75 4.99
C ILE A 5 9.55 -10.58 6.24
N ILE A 6 8.24 -10.77 6.10
CA ILE A 6 7.27 -10.72 7.20
C ILE A 6 7.63 -11.70 8.30
N ARG A 7 7.94 -12.96 7.94
CA ARG A 7 8.34 -13.99 8.90
C ARG A 7 9.68 -13.67 9.56
N THR A 8 10.67 -13.24 8.76
CA THR A 8 12.03 -12.99 9.24
C THR A 8 12.13 -11.77 10.15
N HIS A 9 11.27 -10.77 9.92
CA HIS A 9 11.21 -9.54 10.73
C HIS A 9 10.10 -9.59 11.79
N ASN A 10 9.40 -10.72 11.92
CA ASN A 10 8.30 -10.93 12.87
C ASN A 10 7.28 -9.77 12.84
N LEU A 11 6.98 -9.29 11.62
CA LEU A 11 6.11 -8.13 11.42
C LEU A 11 4.71 -8.48 11.92
N LYS A 12 4.28 -7.79 12.97
CA LYS A 12 2.94 -7.93 13.52
C LYS A 12 2.05 -6.86 12.92
N VAL A 13 0.89 -7.28 12.43
CA VAL A 13 -0.13 -6.35 11.97
C VAL A 13 -0.59 -5.52 13.17
N ASP A 14 -0.39 -4.21 13.09
CA ASP A 14 -0.93 -3.27 14.07
C ASP A 14 -2.42 -3.05 13.79
N GLU A 15 -3.28 -3.47 14.72
CA GLU A 15 -4.72 -3.28 14.62
C GLU A 15 -5.11 -1.79 14.58
N ASN A 16 -4.26 -0.87 15.03
CA ASN A 16 -4.49 0.57 14.87
C ASN A 16 -4.31 1.00 13.41
N ARG A 17 -3.29 0.49 12.70
CA ARG A 17 -3.12 0.76 11.26
C ARG A 17 -4.26 0.16 10.44
N VAL A 18 -4.71 -1.04 10.78
CA VAL A 18 -5.89 -1.68 10.17
C VAL A 18 -7.11 -0.79 10.30
N ARG A 19 -7.36 -0.24 11.49
CA ARG A 19 -8.46 0.70 11.72
C ARG A 19 -8.31 2.00 10.94
N ALA A 20 -7.11 2.58 10.93
CA ALA A 20 -6.84 3.81 10.20
C ALA A 20 -7.14 3.65 8.70
N LEU A 21 -6.69 2.55 8.09
CA LEU A 21 -6.95 2.24 6.69
C LEU A 21 -8.44 2.02 6.41
N ILE A 22 -9.17 1.35 7.31
CA ILE A 22 -10.63 1.20 7.18
C ILE A 22 -11.34 2.56 7.25
N ILE A 23 -10.91 3.46 8.14
CA ILE A 23 -11.46 4.82 8.25
C ILE A 23 -11.16 5.62 7.00
N GLU A 24 -9.95 5.52 6.46
CA GLU A 24 -9.53 6.18 5.22
C GLU A 24 -10.37 5.69 4.04
N ILE A 25 -10.50 4.37 3.85
CA ILE A 25 -11.37 3.78 2.83
C ILE A 25 -12.81 4.24 3.03
N ALA A 26 -13.32 4.23 4.26
CA ALA A 26 -14.68 4.63 4.58
C ALA A 26 -14.94 6.13 4.34
N SER A 27 -13.91 6.98 4.47
CA SER A 27 -14.01 8.43 4.26
C SER A 27 -14.35 8.81 2.81
N ALA A 28 -14.07 7.92 1.86
CA ALA A 28 -14.43 8.08 0.46
C ALA A 28 -15.93 7.82 0.18
N TYR A 29 -16.69 7.34 1.17
CA TYR A 29 -18.12 7.03 1.03
C TYR A 29 -18.98 8.01 1.82
N GLU A 30 -20.24 8.16 1.40
CA GLU A 30 -21.22 9.05 2.03
C GLU A 30 -21.51 8.70 3.51
N ASN A 31 -21.46 7.41 3.86
CA ASN A 31 -21.74 6.92 5.21
C ASN A 31 -20.56 6.14 5.80
N PRO A 32 -19.51 6.82 6.28
CA PRO A 32 -18.28 6.17 6.73
C PRO A 32 -18.52 5.18 7.86
N ASN A 33 -19.39 5.52 8.83
CA ASN A 33 -19.69 4.65 9.97
C ASN A 33 -20.30 3.31 9.57
N GLN A 34 -21.13 3.30 8.52
CA GLN A 34 -21.78 2.09 8.03
C GLN A 34 -20.78 1.18 7.29
N VAL A 35 -19.86 1.79 6.55
CA VAL A 35 -18.75 1.09 5.88
C VAL A 35 -17.80 0.49 6.91
N ILE A 36 -17.40 1.25 7.93
CA ILE A 36 -16.55 0.76 9.02
C ILE A 36 -17.19 -0.48 9.69
N ALA A 37 -18.48 -0.41 10.04
CA ALA A 37 -19.20 -1.53 10.64
C ALA A 37 -19.27 -2.76 9.71
N LEU A 38 -19.42 -2.56 8.40
CA LEU A 38 -19.40 -3.64 7.41
C LEU A 38 -18.04 -4.36 7.38
N TYR A 39 -16.95 -3.60 7.40
CA TYR A 39 -15.60 -4.15 7.45
C TYR A 39 -15.41 -4.98 8.71
N PHE A 40 -15.73 -4.44 9.89
CA PHE A 40 -15.61 -5.18 11.15
C PHE A 40 -16.49 -6.44 11.22
N LYS A 41 -17.67 -6.41 10.59
CA LYS A 41 -18.59 -7.55 10.56
C LYS A 41 -18.10 -8.67 9.62
N LYS A 42 -17.40 -8.32 8.54
CA LYS A 42 -16.92 -9.28 7.53
C LYS A 42 -15.45 -9.65 7.78
N LYS A 43 -15.23 -10.84 8.33
CA LYS A 43 -13.89 -11.38 8.61
C LYS A 43 -12.98 -11.42 7.36
N GLU A 44 -13.54 -11.72 6.19
CA GLU A 44 -12.78 -11.71 4.93
C GLU A 44 -12.26 -10.31 4.58
N LEU A 45 -13.09 -9.28 4.73
CA LEU A 45 -12.67 -7.89 4.48
C LEU A 45 -11.59 -7.46 5.47
N MET A 46 -11.76 -7.80 6.76
CA MET A 46 -10.72 -7.55 7.76
C MET A 46 -9.41 -8.22 7.40
N ASN A 47 -9.44 -9.48 6.93
CA ASN A 47 -8.23 -10.19 6.53
C ASN A 47 -7.56 -9.55 5.32
N ASN A 48 -8.32 -9.05 4.34
CA ASN A 48 -7.77 -8.31 3.21
C ASN A 48 -7.06 -7.03 3.66
N ILE A 49 -7.69 -6.24 4.54
CA ILE A 49 -7.06 -5.04 5.09
C ILE A 49 -5.79 -5.39 5.88
N ARG A 50 -5.82 -6.46 6.69
CA ARG A 50 -4.62 -6.91 7.41
C ARG A 50 -3.49 -7.26 6.45
N ASN A 51 -3.78 -7.90 5.32
CA ASN A 51 -2.77 -8.25 4.32
C ASN A 51 -2.17 -7.00 3.66
N ILE A 52 -2.98 -5.99 3.36
CA ILE A 52 -2.51 -4.71 2.80
C ILE A 52 -1.57 -4.01 3.79
N VAL A 53 -1.99 -3.89 5.06
CA VAL A 53 -1.14 -3.30 6.12
C VAL A 53 0.17 -4.07 6.29
N LEU A 54 0.11 -5.41 6.19
CA LEU A 54 1.28 -6.26 6.29
C LEU A 54 2.26 -6.07 5.12
N GLU A 55 1.72 -5.85 3.92
CA GLU A 55 2.48 -5.55 2.72
C GLU A 55 3.17 -4.18 2.81
N GLU A 56 2.45 -3.14 3.24
CA GLU A 56 3.04 -1.82 3.50
C GLU A 56 4.17 -1.88 4.52
N LEU A 57 3.97 -2.60 5.64
CA LEU A 57 5.00 -2.79 6.65
C LEU A 57 6.24 -3.51 6.09
N ALA A 58 6.04 -4.47 5.20
CA ALA A 58 7.16 -5.16 4.54
C ALA A 58 7.91 -4.22 3.60
N ILE A 59 7.20 -3.36 2.86
CA ILE A 59 7.81 -2.34 1.99
C ILE A 59 8.61 -1.34 2.84
N GLU A 60 8.03 -0.82 3.93
CA GLU A 60 8.72 0.08 4.86
C GLU A 60 9.99 -0.55 5.44
N ALA A 61 9.92 -1.83 5.84
CA ALA A 61 11.08 -2.57 6.36
C ALA A 61 12.19 -2.71 5.30
N VAL A 62 11.83 -2.91 4.04
CA VAL A 62 12.78 -2.95 2.92
C VAL A 62 13.38 -1.57 2.68
N ILE A 63 12.57 -0.51 2.61
CA ILE A 63 13.04 0.87 2.38
C ILE A 63 14.00 1.30 3.50
N THR A 64 13.69 0.98 4.75
CA THR A 64 14.53 1.33 5.91
C THR A 64 15.92 0.66 5.83
N LYS A 65 15.99 -0.53 5.24
CA LYS A 65 17.26 -1.24 5.01
C LYS A 65 17.90 -0.92 3.66
N ALA A 66 17.15 -0.30 2.75
CA ALA A 66 17.62 0.06 1.43
C ALA A 66 18.47 1.32 1.50
N LYS A 67 19.50 1.38 0.65
CA LYS A 67 20.31 2.58 0.50
C LYS A 67 19.52 3.60 -0.32
N ILE A 68 18.89 4.55 0.37
CA ILE A 68 18.18 5.67 -0.30
C ILE A 68 19.21 6.63 -0.87
N THR A 69 19.14 6.90 -2.16
CA THR A 69 19.92 7.93 -2.84
C THR A 69 18.99 8.96 -3.45
N GLU A 70 18.97 10.16 -2.90
CA GLU A 70 18.20 11.27 -3.44
C GLU A 70 18.86 11.79 -4.72
N LYS A 71 18.11 11.80 -5.82
CA LYS A 71 18.57 12.35 -7.09
C LYS A 71 17.72 13.57 -7.43
N PRO A 72 18.31 14.77 -7.60
CA PRO A 72 17.57 15.93 -8.05
C PRO A 72 17.05 15.66 -9.47
N PHE A 73 15.74 15.83 -9.66
CA PHE A 73 15.05 15.61 -10.93
C PHE A 73 14.23 16.85 -11.27
N LYS A 74 14.17 17.23 -12.55
CA LYS A 74 13.36 18.38 -12.95
C LYS A 74 11.89 17.95 -13.01
N PHE A 75 10.98 18.84 -12.61
CA PHE A 75 9.54 18.59 -12.63
C PHE A 75 9.05 18.08 -14.00
N ASN A 76 9.53 18.69 -15.09
CA ASN A 76 9.18 18.26 -16.45
C ASN A 76 9.55 16.79 -16.72
N GLU A 77 10.67 16.30 -16.20
CA GLU A 77 11.11 14.91 -16.42
C GLU A 77 10.26 13.90 -15.64
N LEU A 78 9.68 14.27 -14.49
CA LEU A 78 8.74 13.44 -13.73
C LEU A 78 7.38 13.30 -14.45
N ILE A 79 6.88 14.39 -15.03
CA ILE A 79 5.59 14.40 -15.76
C ILE A 79 5.67 13.58 -17.05
N TYR A 80 6.80 13.66 -17.78
CA TYR A 80 6.96 12.90 -19.02
C TYR A 80 7.36 11.43 -18.82
N HIS A 81 7.82 11.03 -17.62
CA HIS A 81 8.23 9.64 -17.37
C HIS A 81 7.08 8.65 -17.54
N HIS A 82 5.83 9.05 -17.26
CA HIS A 82 4.65 8.20 -17.42
C HIS A 82 4.12 8.11 -18.86
N THR A 83 4.56 9.00 -19.76
CA THR A 83 4.10 9.05 -21.15
C THR A 83 4.92 8.21 -22.14
N TYR A 84 6.06 7.64 -21.75
CA TYR A 84 6.94 6.89 -22.66
C TYR A 84 6.97 5.37 -22.49
N GLU A 85 6.47 4.80 -21.38
CA GLU A 85 6.37 3.34 -21.25
C GLU A 85 5.27 2.74 -22.15
N ASN A 86 4.27 3.52 -22.57
CA ASN A 86 3.14 3.04 -23.37
C ASN A 86 3.34 3.17 -24.90
N GLN A 87 4.56 3.43 -25.38
CA GLN A 87 4.89 3.48 -26.82
C GLN A 87 5.63 2.23 -27.34
N PHE A 88 5.93 1.24 -26.48
CA PHE A 88 6.63 0.01 -26.90
C PHE A 88 5.74 -1.24 -27.06
N VAL A 89 4.41 -1.12 -26.92
CA VAL A 89 3.47 -2.21 -27.22
C VAL A 89 2.53 -1.83 -28.37
N SER A 90 3.12 -1.37 -29.47
CA SER A 90 2.52 -1.48 -30.79
C SER A 90 3.67 -1.55 -31.80
N PHE A 91 3.57 -2.47 -32.74
CA PHE A 91 4.57 -2.92 -33.71
C PHE A 91 5.40 -4.15 -33.29
N ALA A 92 4.73 -5.31 -33.28
CA ALA A 92 5.13 -6.51 -34.02
C ALA A 92 3.94 -7.47 -34.12
#